data_AF-A0A2M6Y302-F1
#
_entry.id   AF-A0A2M6Y302-F1
#
_cell.length_a   1.000
_cell.length_b   1.000
_cell.length_c   1.000
_cell.angle_alpha   90.00
_cell.angle_beta   90.00
_cell.angle_gamma   90.00
#
_symmetry.space_group_name_H-M   'P 1'
#
loop_
_entity.id
_entity.type
_entity.pdbx_description
1 polymer ?
#
loop_
_entity_poly.entity_id
_entity_poly.type
_entity_poly.pdbx_seq_one_letter_code
_entity_poly.pdbx_strand_id
1 'polypeptide(L)'
;LDGIKLPKDGLWRARLLLLRAETGREFLKQYGYSLPTDSQEGTKDLTKLTAAQWRSRIGADYDALWDLRGMLVKRRLKDEGYCVDIAKASLEYTPTLWDFIVGRWSGYLTEEAGAGSGPVPAGKIVADKYKADFSFLLPPAHKAAAILENAADLPAKDRETAAGLWRIKRLLLPAHSSGLFSGDHAKAASDAVEVLIKWKDTLPSALARAQAAYEAAVISAGNSLNKQAMDLCVRAMELAPRSRPGSECEKIKARMEEPSLQFTAKPVPPPGKGLASVTARNIPAVHFRLYKTAPAELELLFRKKQAGFNSLRSLTREEVTEFLSRKPELSWTTELDYPVPYQFMTKEILPPPLKKGLYVLAASGDADFQAGGSILKAAVVNVTDIFLLGTAGIKGDPEEYILAPGEAALPRQAQPEMFHFYAVNALSGLPLGGA
;
A
#
# COMPACT_ATOMS: atom_id res chain seq x y z
N LEU A 1 21.48 -7.29 33.77
CA LEU A 1 22.19 -6.36 32.85
C LEU A 1 22.64 -5.05 33.54
N ASP A 2 21.92 -4.51 34.53
CA ASP A 2 22.37 -3.30 35.28
C ASP A 2 23.58 -3.52 36.18
N GLY A 3 23.84 -4.76 36.59
CA GLY A 3 25.03 -5.12 37.36
C GLY A 3 26.32 -5.21 36.53
N ILE A 4 26.24 -5.10 35.20
CA ILE A 4 27.42 -5.10 34.33
C ILE A 4 27.96 -3.68 34.28
N LYS A 5 29.15 -3.47 34.86
CA LYS A 5 29.84 -2.18 34.78
C LYS A 5 30.13 -1.84 33.33
N LEU A 6 29.70 -0.66 32.90
CA LEU A 6 30.02 -0.16 31.56
C LEU A 6 31.54 0.00 31.41
N PRO A 7 32.13 -0.40 30.27
CA PRO A 7 33.53 -0.15 29.97
C PRO A 7 33.89 1.33 30.11
N LYS A 8 35.12 1.60 30.58
CA LYS A 8 35.66 2.96 30.61
C LYS A 8 36.01 3.47 29.21
N ASP A 9 36.48 2.57 28.34
CA ASP A 9 36.73 2.87 26.95
C ASP A 9 35.43 3.22 26.23
N GLY A 10 35.40 4.38 25.56
CA GLY A 10 34.19 4.90 24.95
C GLY A 10 33.65 4.03 23.81
N LEU A 11 34.52 3.38 23.04
CA LEU A 11 34.12 2.54 21.91
C LEU A 11 33.50 1.23 22.41
N TRP A 12 34.16 0.56 23.36
CA TRP A 12 33.60 -0.63 24.00
C TRP A 12 32.34 -0.34 24.79
N ARG A 13 32.24 0.84 25.41
CA ARG A 13 31.00 1.31 26.05
C ARG A 13 29.87 1.42 25.04
N ALA A 14 30.11 2.05 23.89
CA ALA A 14 29.09 2.16 22.84
C ALA A 14 28.67 0.80 22.29
N ARG A 15 29.62 -0.09 22.01
CA ARG A 15 29.34 -1.46 21.53
C ARG A 15 28.48 -2.25 22.52
N LEU A 16 28.80 -2.18 23.81
CA LEU A 16 28.03 -2.88 24.84
C LEU A 16 26.62 -2.29 25.00
N LEU A 17 26.48 -0.97 24.99
CA LEU A 17 25.17 -0.31 25.04
C LEU A 17 24.30 -0.71 23.85
N LEU A 18 24.86 -0.70 22.64
CA LEU A 18 24.17 -1.13 21.43
C LEU A 18 23.76 -2.59 21.49
N LEU A 19 24.67 -3.49 21.90
CA LEU A 19 24.36 -4.91 22.08
C LEU A 19 23.22 -5.12 23.08
N ARG A 20 23.23 -4.39 24.20
CA ARG A 20 22.20 -4.48 25.24
C ARG A 20 20.84 -4.01 24.72
N ALA A 21 20.81 -2.89 24.00
CA ALA A 21 19.61 -2.37 23.37
C ALA A 21 19.02 -3.35 22.37
N GLU A 22 19.83 -3.85 21.41
CA GLU A 22 19.38 -4.78 20.37
C GLU A 22 18.94 -6.14 20.94
N THR A 23 19.65 -6.66 21.93
CA THR A 23 19.25 -7.90 22.61
C THR A 23 17.92 -7.72 23.34
N GLY A 24 17.70 -6.57 23.98
CA GLY A 24 16.42 -6.24 24.61
C GLY A 24 15.27 -6.14 23.60
N ARG A 25 15.52 -5.57 22.42
CA ARG A 25 14.53 -5.50 21.33
C ARG A 25 14.14 -6.89 20.83
N GLU A 26 15.12 -7.74 20.53
CA GLU A 26 14.85 -9.12 20.09
C GLU A 26 14.15 -9.94 21.18
N PHE A 27 14.52 -9.74 22.45
CA PHE A 27 13.82 -10.37 23.57
C PHE A 27 12.34 -9.95 23.63
N LEU A 28 12.04 -8.65 23.52
CA LEU A 28 10.65 -8.18 23.48
C LEU A 28 9.88 -8.72 22.27
N LYS A 29 10.54 -8.83 21.12
CA LYS A 29 9.90 -9.36 19.90
C LYS A 29 9.57 -10.84 20.04
N GLN A 30 10.47 -11.64 20.63
CA GLN A 30 10.29 -13.08 20.77
C GLN A 30 9.42 -13.47 21.96
N TYR A 31 9.53 -12.75 23.07
CA TYR A 31 8.93 -13.15 24.35
C TYR A 31 7.96 -12.12 24.93
N GLY A 32 7.78 -10.96 24.30
CA GLY A 32 6.97 -9.86 24.83
C GLY A 32 5.52 -10.22 25.15
N TYR A 33 4.94 -11.20 24.45
CA TYR A 33 3.58 -11.70 24.71
C TYR A 33 3.44 -12.50 26.01
N SER A 34 4.56 -13.01 26.54
CA SER A 34 4.62 -13.84 27.75
C SER A 34 5.05 -13.06 28.99
N LEU A 35 5.32 -11.76 28.84
CA LEU A 35 5.78 -10.93 29.94
C LEU A 35 4.65 -10.55 30.90
N PRO A 36 4.94 -10.41 32.20
CA PRO A 36 3.95 -9.99 33.17
C PRO A 36 3.45 -8.59 32.86
N THR A 37 2.16 -8.37 33.10
CA THR A 37 1.52 -7.05 33.00
C THR A 37 1.87 -6.18 34.21
N ASP A 38 1.97 -6.79 35.39
CA ASP A 38 2.22 -6.10 36.65
C ASP A 38 3.71 -6.06 37.01
N SER A 39 4.14 -4.90 37.51
CA SER A 39 5.52 -4.69 37.94
C SER A 39 5.78 -5.38 39.28
N GLN A 40 6.84 -6.18 39.35
CA GLN A 40 7.36 -6.71 40.62
C GLN A 40 8.53 -5.83 41.09
N GLU A 41 8.33 -5.07 42.16
CA GLU A 41 9.37 -4.20 42.72
C GLU A 41 10.56 -5.01 43.28
N GLY A 42 11.79 -4.52 43.06
CA GLY A 42 13.01 -5.08 43.63
C GLY A 42 13.53 -6.37 42.99
N THR A 43 12.85 -6.94 41.99
CA THR A 43 13.35 -8.15 41.30
C THR A 43 14.58 -7.84 40.44
N LYS A 44 15.59 -8.69 40.53
CA LYS A 44 16.76 -8.69 39.63
C LYS A 44 16.59 -9.63 38.43
N ASP A 45 15.51 -10.41 38.42
CA ASP A 45 15.19 -11.35 37.36
C ASP A 45 14.63 -10.59 36.15
N LEU A 46 15.37 -10.66 35.04
CA LEU A 46 15.04 -9.98 33.80
C LEU A 46 13.76 -10.52 33.14
N THR A 47 13.40 -11.77 33.41
CA THR A 47 12.19 -12.41 32.86
C THR A 47 10.91 -11.91 33.53
N LYS A 48 11.04 -11.28 34.71
CA LYS A 48 9.93 -10.72 35.49
C LYS A 48 9.68 -9.23 35.20
N LEU A 49 10.46 -8.63 34.29
CA LEU A 49 10.25 -7.25 33.88
C LEU A 49 9.07 -7.15 32.91
N THR A 50 8.27 -6.10 33.07
CA THR A 50 7.19 -5.80 32.14
C THR A 50 7.73 -5.30 30.80
N ALA A 51 6.90 -5.35 29.75
CA ALA A 51 7.28 -4.82 28.44
C ALA A 51 7.65 -3.32 28.50
N ALA A 52 6.99 -2.54 29.37
CA ALA A 52 7.29 -1.13 29.56
C ALA A 52 8.66 -0.91 30.23
N GLN A 53 9.01 -1.74 31.22
CA GLN A 53 10.33 -1.69 31.86
C GLN A 53 11.45 -2.05 30.89
N TRP A 54 11.24 -3.06 30.05
CA TRP A 54 12.18 -3.39 28.97
C TRP A 54 12.36 -2.26 27.97
N ARG A 55 11.26 -1.64 27.50
CA ARG A 55 11.33 -0.47 26.61
C ARG A 55 12.09 0.68 27.27
N SER A 56 11.81 0.99 28.54
CA SER A 56 12.52 2.03 29.28
C SER A 56 14.04 1.77 29.33
N ARG A 57 14.45 0.52 29.56
CA ARG A 57 15.86 0.11 29.56
C ARG A 57 16.52 0.25 28.19
N ILE A 58 15.86 -0.22 27.14
CA ILE A 58 16.35 -0.08 25.76
C ILE A 58 16.49 1.41 25.39
N GLY A 59 15.49 2.22 25.74
CA GLY A 59 15.52 3.66 25.56
C GLY A 59 16.69 4.32 26.28
N ALA A 60 16.94 3.96 27.54
CA ALA A 60 18.07 4.47 28.32
C ALA A 60 19.43 4.09 27.72
N ASP A 61 19.55 2.89 27.14
CA ASP A 61 20.77 2.44 26.47
C ASP A 61 21.08 3.25 25.23
N TYR A 62 20.06 3.48 24.40
CA TYR A 62 20.21 4.34 23.24
C TYR A 62 20.46 5.81 23.65
N ASP A 63 19.73 6.33 24.63
CA ASP A 63 19.92 7.69 25.14
C ASP A 63 21.38 7.88 25.62
N ALA A 64 21.99 6.88 26.28
CA ALA A 64 23.39 6.92 26.69
C ALA A 64 24.41 6.92 25.53
N LEU A 65 24.02 6.55 24.30
CA LEU A 65 24.88 6.66 23.12
C LEU A 65 25.00 8.10 22.61
N TRP A 66 24.08 8.99 23.00
CA TRP A 66 24.06 10.38 22.54
C TRP A 66 25.38 11.10 22.81
N ASP A 67 25.94 10.95 24.00
CA ASP A 67 27.18 11.62 24.41
C ASP A 67 28.42 11.08 23.68
N LEU A 68 28.32 9.88 23.09
CA LEU A 68 29.42 9.23 22.37
C LEU A 68 29.42 9.58 20.88
N ARG A 69 28.38 10.24 20.35
CA ARG A 69 28.17 10.49 18.91
C ARG A 69 29.36 11.12 18.20
N GLY A 70 30.02 12.11 18.80
CA GLY A 70 31.14 12.83 18.19
C GLY A 70 32.38 11.96 17.97
N MET A 71 32.55 10.91 18.78
CA MET A 71 33.58 9.89 18.57
C MET A 71 33.09 8.82 17.59
N LEU A 72 31.84 8.36 17.73
CA LEU A 72 31.27 7.29 16.92
C LEU A 72 31.15 7.66 15.44
N VAL A 73 30.91 8.93 15.13
CA VAL A 73 30.88 9.44 13.75
C VAL A 73 32.26 9.37 13.08
N LYS A 74 33.34 9.28 13.85
CA LYS A 74 34.72 9.14 13.32
C LYS A 74 35.11 7.67 13.12
N ARG A 75 34.30 6.71 13.58
CA ARG A 75 34.55 5.27 13.46
C ARG A 75 33.85 4.74 12.23
N ARG A 76 34.61 4.21 11.27
CA ARG A 76 34.06 3.65 10.04
C ARG A 76 33.40 2.31 10.34
N LEU A 77 32.19 2.10 9.84
CA LEU A 77 31.45 0.87 10.07
C LEU A 77 32.15 -0.35 9.47
N LYS A 78 32.90 -0.17 8.37
CA LYS A 78 33.69 -1.23 7.73
C LYS A 78 34.72 -1.89 8.65
N ASP A 79 35.18 -1.16 9.67
CA ASP A 79 36.19 -1.63 10.63
C ASP A 79 35.54 -2.32 11.85
N GLU A 80 34.20 -2.39 11.89
CA GLU A 80 33.40 -2.93 13.01
C GLU A 80 32.84 -4.34 12.73
N GLY A 81 33.39 -5.06 11.74
CA GLY A 81 32.92 -6.38 11.31
C GLY A 81 32.92 -7.47 12.39
N TYR A 82 33.64 -7.26 13.50
CA TYR A 82 33.59 -8.15 14.67
C TYR A 82 32.28 -8.00 15.48
N CYS A 83 31.68 -6.81 15.48
CA CYS A 83 30.49 -6.49 16.28
C CYS A 83 29.22 -6.37 15.44
N VAL A 84 29.35 -6.07 14.14
CA VAL A 84 28.24 -5.86 13.22
C VAL A 84 28.47 -6.72 11.99
N ASP A 85 27.46 -7.48 11.57
CA ASP A 85 27.53 -8.18 10.30
C ASP A 85 27.46 -7.18 9.15
N ILE A 86 28.58 -7.04 8.44
CA ILE A 86 28.76 -6.11 7.32
C ILE A 86 28.84 -6.82 5.96
N ALA A 87 28.71 -8.15 5.91
CA ALA A 87 29.01 -8.93 4.70
C ALA A 87 28.15 -8.55 3.48
N LYS A 88 26.93 -8.04 3.72
CA LYS A 88 25.99 -7.57 2.68
C LYS A 88 25.60 -6.10 2.85
N ALA A 89 26.34 -5.35 3.68
CA ALA A 89 25.99 -3.98 3.99
C ALA A 89 26.40 -3.02 2.86
N SER A 90 25.48 -2.14 2.46
CA SER A 90 25.79 -1.03 1.56
C SER A 90 26.37 0.15 2.35
N LEU A 91 27.67 0.12 2.59
CA LEU A 91 28.37 1.05 3.49
C LEU A 91 28.28 2.53 3.07
N GLU A 92 27.94 2.82 1.81
CA GLU A 92 27.70 4.20 1.35
C GLU A 92 26.49 4.86 2.04
N TYR A 93 25.48 4.06 2.43
CA TYR A 93 24.28 4.53 3.11
C TYR A 93 24.49 4.67 4.63
N THR A 94 25.43 3.90 5.20
CA THR A 94 25.76 3.88 6.63
C THR A 94 27.28 3.76 6.83
N PRO A 95 28.05 4.83 6.56
CA PRO A 95 29.52 4.76 6.50
C PRO A 95 30.17 4.67 7.89
N THR A 96 29.52 5.17 8.94
CA THR A 96 30.06 5.23 10.30
C THR A 96 29.27 4.38 11.28
N LEU A 97 29.89 4.05 12.42
CA LEU A 97 29.20 3.36 13.51
C LEU A 97 28.05 4.22 14.06
N TRP A 98 28.20 5.55 14.05
CA TRP A 98 27.10 6.45 14.42
C TRP A 98 25.92 6.36 13.45
N ASP A 99 26.16 6.29 12.14
CA ASP A 99 25.09 6.12 11.15
C ASP A 99 24.31 4.81 11.35
N PHE A 100 25.03 3.72 11.65
CA PHE A 100 24.40 2.45 12.01
C PHE A 100 23.50 2.60 13.25
N ILE A 101 24.03 3.22 14.31
CA ILE A 101 23.29 3.47 15.56
C ILE A 101 22.06 4.35 15.32
N VAL A 102 22.18 5.43 14.56
CA VAL A 102 21.07 6.33 14.21
C VAL A 102 19.97 5.56 13.46
N GLY A 103 20.35 4.69 12.54
CA GLY A 103 19.41 3.80 11.84
C GLY A 103 18.63 2.91 12.81
N ARG A 104 19.33 2.24 13.73
CA ARG A 104 18.72 1.36 14.73
C ARG A 104 17.86 2.10 15.74
N TRP A 105 18.38 3.20 16.28
CA TRP A 105 17.75 4.01 17.31
C TRP A 105 16.50 4.72 16.77
N SER A 106 16.57 5.32 15.58
CA SER A 106 15.38 5.92 14.95
C SER A 106 14.29 4.88 14.71
N GLY A 107 14.64 3.68 14.23
CA GLY A 107 13.67 2.58 14.05
C GLY A 107 13.01 2.16 15.36
N TYR A 108 13.80 1.99 16.43
CA TYR A 108 13.26 1.71 17.76
C TYR A 108 12.27 2.80 18.22
N LEU A 109 12.62 4.08 18.08
CA LEU A 109 11.76 5.19 18.47
C LEU A 109 10.47 5.26 17.67
N THR A 110 10.49 4.89 16.38
CA THR A 110 9.32 4.97 15.51
C THR A 110 8.40 3.76 15.58
N GLU A 111 8.93 2.58 15.93
CA GLU A 111 8.20 1.32 15.81
C GLU A 111 7.94 0.63 17.17
N GLU A 112 8.85 0.78 18.14
CA GLU A 112 8.91 -0.11 19.30
C GLU A 112 8.86 0.60 20.66
N ALA A 113 9.25 1.88 20.72
CA ALA A 113 9.30 2.66 21.96
C ALA A 113 7.92 2.88 22.62
N GLY A 114 6.83 2.67 21.85
CA GLY A 114 5.45 2.89 22.27
C GLY A 114 4.98 4.33 22.05
N ALA A 115 3.67 4.56 22.10
CA ALA A 115 3.10 5.90 22.06
C ALA A 115 3.45 6.62 23.38
N GLY A 116 4.42 7.53 23.32
CA GLY A 116 4.72 8.44 24.43
C GLY A 116 3.60 9.47 24.67
N SER A 117 3.97 10.67 25.11
CA SER A 117 3.10 11.80 25.50
C SER A 117 2.30 12.46 24.36
N GLY A 118 1.60 11.66 23.54
CA GLY A 118 0.69 12.11 22.49
C GLY A 118 1.37 12.40 21.14
N PRO A 119 0.58 12.44 20.06
CA PRO A 119 1.09 12.60 18.69
C PRO A 119 1.60 14.01 18.40
N VAL A 120 2.72 14.10 17.68
CA VAL A 120 3.42 15.35 17.35
C VAL A 120 2.82 15.99 16.09
N PRO A 121 2.59 17.31 16.04
CA PRO A 121 2.09 17.94 14.81
C PRO A 121 3.05 17.72 13.63
N ALA A 122 2.59 17.08 12.56
CA ALA A 122 3.41 16.70 11.41
C ALA A 122 4.16 17.90 10.79
N GLY A 123 3.49 19.06 10.67
CA GLY A 123 4.08 20.28 10.12
C GLY A 123 5.25 20.87 10.92
N LYS A 124 5.46 20.45 12.18
CA LYS A 124 6.66 20.84 12.94
C LYS A 124 7.91 20.07 12.50
N ILE A 125 7.71 18.89 11.92
CA ILE A 125 8.80 18.06 11.40
C ILE A 125 9.00 18.34 9.92
N VAL A 126 7.94 18.53 9.14
CA VAL A 126 8.09 18.80 7.70
C VAL A 126 8.57 20.23 7.45
N ALA A 127 9.89 20.41 7.40
CA ALA A 127 10.54 21.70 7.19
C ALA A 127 11.90 21.51 6.48
N ASP A 128 12.28 22.47 5.64
CA ASP A 128 13.60 22.52 4.98
C ASP A 128 14.73 22.69 5.99
N LYS A 129 14.53 23.52 7.02
CA LYS A 129 15.46 23.70 8.13
C LYS A 129 14.79 23.29 9.42
N TYR A 130 15.26 22.20 10.03
CA TYR A 130 14.77 21.74 11.32
C TYR A 130 15.78 22.06 12.41
N LYS A 131 15.33 22.67 13.50
CA LYS A 131 16.21 22.89 14.65
C LYS A 131 16.25 21.61 15.48
N ALA A 132 17.39 20.90 15.43
CA ALA A 132 17.63 19.73 16.25
C ALA A 132 17.75 20.10 17.73
N ASP A 133 16.63 20.10 18.45
CA ASP A 133 16.59 20.31 19.90
C ASP A 133 16.40 18.96 20.60
N PHE A 134 17.49 18.23 20.83
CA PHE A 134 17.43 16.92 21.45
C PHE A 134 17.36 17.03 22.98
N SER A 135 16.43 16.30 23.57
CA SER A 135 16.33 16.10 25.02
C SER A 135 15.80 14.70 25.33
N PHE A 136 16.31 14.11 26.40
CA PHE A 136 15.89 12.78 26.88
C PHE A 136 14.43 12.72 27.33
N LEU A 137 13.82 13.88 27.59
CA LEU A 137 12.41 13.99 28.00
C LEU A 137 11.44 14.11 26.82
N LEU A 138 11.95 14.22 25.59
CA LEU A 138 11.10 14.39 24.42
C LEU A 138 10.32 13.11 24.08
N PRO A 139 9.12 13.25 23.49
CA PRO A 139 8.40 12.12 22.91
C PRO A 139 9.23 11.41 21.83
N PRO A 140 8.99 10.10 21.59
CA PRO A 140 9.78 9.31 20.63
C PRO A 140 9.90 9.94 19.23
N ALA A 141 8.82 10.51 18.70
CA ALA A 141 8.83 11.19 17.40
C ALA A 141 9.76 12.41 17.33
N HIS A 142 9.76 13.26 18.36
CA HIS A 142 10.67 14.40 18.44
C HIS A 142 12.11 13.95 18.61
N LYS A 143 12.36 12.93 19.46
CA LYS A 143 13.69 12.33 19.60
C LYS A 143 14.20 11.83 18.25
N ALA A 144 13.38 11.07 17.52
CA ALA A 144 13.75 10.53 16.21
C ALA A 144 14.11 11.65 15.22
N ALA A 145 13.29 12.70 15.15
CA ALA A 145 13.55 13.83 14.27
C ALA A 145 14.85 14.58 14.65
N ALA A 146 15.07 14.81 15.94
CA ALA A 146 16.27 15.49 16.44
C ALA A 146 17.55 14.66 16.23
N ILE A 147 17.49 13.34 16.43
CA ILE A 147 18.63 12.45 16.19
C ILE A 147 18.99 12.42 14.71
N LEU A 148 17.99 12.30 13.83
CA LEU A 148 18.22 12.27 12.38
C LEU A 148 18.81 13.58 11.87
N GLU A 149 18.28 14.73 12.30
CA GLU A 149 18.83 16.03 11.91
C GLU A 149 20.24 16.24 12.47
N ASN A 150 20.45 15.94 13.76
CA ASN A 150 21.78 16.08 14.37
C ASN A 150 22.79 15.15 13.68
N ALA A 151 22.37 13.92 13.36
CA ALA A 151 23.20 13.03 12.57
C ALA A 151 23.53 13.68 11.24
N ALA A 152 22.59 14.24 10.49
CA ALA A 152 22.89 14.89 9.21
C ALA A 152 23.94 16.01 9.32
N ASP A 153 23.92 16.79 10.41
CA ASP A 153 24.81 17.94 10.58
C ASP A 153 26.21 17.61 11.10
N LEU A 154 26.42 16.41 11.65
CA LEU A 154 27.74 16.02 12.16
C LEU A 154 28.76 15.86 11.01
N PRO A 155 29.86 16.62 11.02
CA PRO A 155 30.86 16.54 9.97
C PRO A 155 31.67 15.25 10.09
N ALA A 156 31.78 14.51 8.99
CA ALA A 156 32.63 13.33 8.89
C ALA A 156 33.02 13.10 7.42
N LYS A 157 34.15 12.44 7.20
CA LYS A 157 34.64 12.12 5.85
C LYS A 157 33.75 11.06 5.19
N ASP A 158 33.48 11.21 3.90
CA ASP A 158 32.73 10.26 3.06
C ASP A 158 31.29 10.01 3.55
N ARG A 159 30.61 11.05 4.07
CA ARG A 159 29.31 10.95 4.75
C ARG A 159 28.20 11.81 4.11
N GLU A 160 28.49 12.47 3.01
CA GLU A 160 27.58 13.37 2.30
C GLU A 160 26.28 12.67 1.91
N THR A 161 26.36 11.41 1.45
CA THR A 161 25.20 10.56 1.17
C THR A 161 24.38 10.32 2.43
N ALA A 162 24.97 9.73 3.48
CA ALA A 162 24.25 9.39 4.70
C ALA A 162 23.63 10.62 5.37
N ALA A 163 24.33 11.75 5.40
CA ALA A 163 23.81 13.01 5.92
C ALA A 163 22.54 13.45 5.19
N GLY A 164 22.54 13.43 3.86
CA GLY A 164 21.34 13.74 3.07
C GLY A 164 20.20 12.77 3.31
N LEU A 165 20.50 11.46 3.41
CA LEU A 165 19.51 10.43 3.69
C LEU A 165 18.85 10.60 5.07
N TRP A 166 19.60 11.04 6.09
CA TRP A 166 19.02 11.30 7.41
C TRP A 166 18.05 12.48 7.40
N ARG A 167 18.35 13.54 6.65
CA ARG A 167 17.41 14.67 6.46
C ARG A 167 16.13 14.22 5.74
N ILE A 168 16.27 13.40 4.70
CA ILE A 168 15.13 12.82 3.98
C ILE A 168 14.30 11.94 4.90
N LYS A 169 14.94 11.03 5.66
CA LYS A 169 14.25 10.14 6.60
C LYS A 169 13.49 10.93 7.66
N ARG A 170 14.07 12.03 8.17
CA ARG A 170 13.40 12.93 9.12
C ARG A 170 12.16 13.56 8.50
N LEU A 171 12.29 14.13 7.31
CA LEU A 171 11.20 14.80 6.59
C LEU A 171 10.01 13.84 6.36
N LEU A 172 10.30 12.56 6.12
CA LEU A 172 9.30 11.52 5.83
C LEU A 172 8.75 10.80 7.06
N LEU A 173 9.18 11.13 8.28
CA LEU A 173 8.65 10.49 9.50
C LEU A 173 7.11 10.54 9.57
N PRO A 174 6.44 11.67 9.26
CA PRO A 174 4.97 11.71 9.30
C PRO A 174 4.27 10.83 8.28
N ALA A 175 4.93 10.50 7.17
CA ALA A 175 4.40 9.61 6.14
C ALA A 175 4.61 8.13 6.53
N HIS A 176 5.79 7.78 7.06
CA HIS A 176 6.14 6.39 7.38
C HIS A 176 5.68 5.92 8.77
N SER A 177 5.43 6.85 9.70
CA SER A 177 5.04 6.56 11.08
C SER A 177 3.86 7.41 11.50
N SER A 178 2.80 7.44 10.67
CA SER A 178 1.63 8.32 10.83
C SER A 178 1.02 8.29 12.22
N GLY A 179 0.98 7.14 12.89
CA GLY A 179 0.45 7.00 14.25
C GLY A 179 1.18 7.80 15.34
N LEU A 180 2.40 8.29 15.07
CA LEU A 180 3.15 9.15 15.98
C LEU A 180 2.92 10.65 15.75
N PHE A 181 2.16 11.00 14.71
CA PHE A 181 1.96 12.38 14.29
C PHE A 181 0.48 12.75 14.24
N SER A 182 0.20 14.03 14.43
CA SER A 182 -1.14 14.62 14.37
C SER A 182 -1.22 15.71 13.32
N GLY A 183 -2.45 16.05 12.91
CA GLY A 183 -2.73 17.09 11.93
C GLY A 183 -3.03 16.54 10.54
N ASP A 184 -2.93 17.40 9.53
CA ASP A 184 -3.23 17.06 8.15
C ASP A 184 -2.03 16.38 7.47
N HIS A 185 -2.12 15.05 7.35
CA HIS A 185 -1.09 14.24 6.71
C HIS A 185 -0.98 14.47 5.20
N ALA A 186 -2.08 14.85 4.53
CA ALA A 186 -2.05 15.13 3.09
C ALA A 186 -1.29 16.43 2.84
N LYS A 187 -1.56 17.46 3.65
CA LYS A 187 -0.79 18.71 3.62
C LYS A 187 0.68 18.47 3.96
N ALA A 188 0.98 17.71 5.01
CA ALA A 188 2.36 17.39 5.38
C ALA A 188 3.10 16.63 4.27
N ALA A 189 2.43 15.73 3.55
CA ALA A 189 3.00 15.06 2.39
C ALA A 189 3.27 16.02 1.22
N SER A 190 2.36 16.96 0.95
CA SER A 190 2.57 18.02 -0.05
C SER A 190 3.76 18.92 0.30
N ASP A 191 3.81 19.41 1.54
CA ASP A 191 4.91 20.24 2.04
C ASP A 191 6.26 19.48 1.97
N ALA A 192 6.25 18.16 2.22
CA ALA A 192 7.44 17.32 2.08
C ALA A 192 7.89 17.22 0.63
N VAL A 193 6.97 17.08 -0.33
CA VAL A 193 7.31 17.05 -1.77
C VAL A 193 7.98 18.36 -2.19
N GLU A 194 7.50 19.51 -1.74
CA GLU A 194 8.14 20.81 -2.04
C GLU A 194 9.60 20.86 -1.57
N VAL A 195 9.85 20.41 -0.34
CA VAL A 195 11.20 20.36 0.23
C VAL A 195 12.07 19.34 -0.52
N LEU A 196 11.55 18.16 -0.85
CA LEU A 196 12.28 17.12 -1.59
C LEU A 196 12.64 17.58 -3.01
N ILE A 197 11.74 18.29 -3.69
CA ILE A 197 12.00 18.89 -5.01
C ILE A 197 13.16 19.89 -4.92
N LYS A 198 13.25 20.69 -3.85
CA LYS A 198 14.41 21.56 -3.63
C LYS A 198 15.68 20.75 -3.34
N TRP A 199 15.58 19.70 -2.53
CA TRP A 199 16.71 18.88 -2.13
C TRP A 199 17.28 18.01 -3.25
N LYS A 200 16.49 17.68 -4.28
CA LYS A 200 16.98 17.01 -5.49
C LYS A 200 18.08 17.79 -6.22
N ASP A 201 18.15 19.11 -6.02
CA ASP A 201 19.14 19.97 -6.67
C ASP A 201 20.19 20.51 -5.69
N THR A 202 19.91 20.53 -4.38
CA THR A 202 20.74 21.21 -3.37
C THR A 202 21.51 20.29 -2.43
N LEU A 203 21.14 19.01 -2.30
CA LEU A 203 21.88 18.08 -1.45
C LEU A 203 23.30 17.79 -2.00
N PRO A 204 24.31 17.61 -1.14
CA PRO A 204 25.71 17.54 -1.57
C PRO A 204 26.06 16.27 -2.35
N SER A 205 25.42 15.14 -2.04
CA SER A 205 25.64 13.86 -2.73
C SER A 205 24.66 13.65 -3.88
N ALA A 206 25.14 13.14 -5.01
CA ALA A 206 24.29 12.73 -6.14
C ALA A 206 23.28 11.64 -5.73
N LEU A 207 23.69 10.70 -4.88
CA LEU A 207 22.81 9.64 -4.37
C LEU A 207 21.74 10.19 -3.41
N ALA A 208 22.09 11.15 -2.56
CA ALA A 208 21.12 11.81 -1.70
C ALA A 208 20.10 12.65 -2.50
N ARG A 209 20.57 13.34 -3.55
CA ARG A 209 19.71 14.04 -4.52
C ARG A 209 18.77 13.08 -5.25
N ALA A 210 19.27 11.93 -5.68
CA ALA A 210 18.47 10.88 -6.31
C ALA A 210 17.42 10.31 -5.35
N GLN A 211 17.77 10.07 -4.07
CA GLN A 211 16.81 9.66 -3.06
C GLN A 211 15.70 10.71 -2.87
N ALA A 212 16.06 12.01 -2.80
CA ALA A 212 15.06 13.06 -2.65
C ALA A 212 14.08 13.08 -3.83
N ALA A 213 14.58 12.95 -5.06
CA ALA A 213 13.74 12.83 -6.25
C ALA A 213 12.84 11.59 -6.24
N TYR A 214 13.38 10.42 -5.85
CA TYR A 214 12.61 9.19 -5.72
C TYR A 214 11.46 9.30 -4.70
N GLU A 215 11.74 9.81 -3.50
CA GLU A 215 10.72 9.93 -2.45
C GLU A 215 9.62 10.93 -2.85
N ALA A 216 10.01 12.05 -3.50
CA ALA A 216 9.04 12.98 -4.07
C ALA A 216 8.18 12.29 -5.13
N ALA A 217 8.76 11.46 -5.99
CA ALA A 217 8.03 10.72 -7.01
C ALA A 217 7.02 9.74 -6.42
N VAL A 218 7.40 9.01 -5.35
CA VAL A 218 6.50 8.07 -4.65
C VAL A 218 5.28 8.80 -4.10
N ILE A 219 5.48 9.94 -3.43
CA ILE A 219 4.37 10.74 -2.88
C ILE A 219 3.50 11.31 -4.02
N SER A 220 4.12 11.89 -5.06
CA SER A 220 3.40 12.43 -6.22
C SER A 220 2.56 11.36 -6.93
N ALA A 221 3.08 10.13 -7.10
CA ALA A 221 2.35 9.03 -7.69
C ALA A 221 1.15 8.60 -6.83
N GLY A 222 1.32 8.55 -5.50
CA GLY A 222 0.22 8.29 -4.55
C GLY A 222 -0.89 9.34 -4.62
N ASN A 223 -0.53 10.59 -4.92
CA ASN A 223 -1.46 11.72 -5.08
C ASN A 223 -1.98 11.90 -6.52
N SER A 224 -1.82 10.90 -7.40
CA SER A 224 -2.25 10.94 -8.81
C SER A 224 -1.58 12.04 -9.67
N LEU A 225 -0.46 12.62 -9.20
CA LEU A 225 0.38 13.56 -9.94
C LEU A 225 1.39 12.80 -10.82
N ASN A 226 0.85 11.95 -11.69
CA ASN A 226 1.63 10.93 -12.40
C ASN A 226 2.70 11.49 -13.33
N LYS A 227 2.42 12.60 -14.03
CA LYS A 227 3.44 13.28 -14.85
C LYS A 227 4.63 13.77 -14.01
N GLN A 228 4.34 14.43 -12.88
CA GLN A 228 5.38 14.91 -11.96
C GLN A 228 6.19 13.75 -11.39
N ALA A 229 5.52 12.66 -10.99
CA ALA A 229 6.20 11.45 -10.51
C ALA A 229 7.14 10.85 -11.57
N MET A 230 6.72 10.84 -12.84
CA MET A 230 7.56 10.39 -13.95
C MET A 230 8.81 11.28 -14.11
N ASP A 231 8.63 12.60 -14.17
CA ASP A 231 9.73 13.57 -14.34
C ASP A 231 10.75 13.45 -13.19
N LEU A 232 10.27 13.26 -11.96
CA LEU A 232 11.11 13.04 -10.79
C LEU A 232 11.83 11.68 -10.83
N CYS A 233 11.18 10.62 -11.30
CA CYS A 233 11.82 9.32 -11.50
C CYS A 233 12.93 9.38 -12.53
N VAL A 234 12.70 10.03 -13.67
CA VAL A 234 13.73 10.26 -14.70
C VAL A 234 14.91 10.99 -14.09
N ARG A 235 14.65 12.05 -13.32
CA ARG A 235 15.71 12.79 -12.64
C ARG A 235 16.51 11.95 -11.65
N ALA A 236 15.85 11.09 -10.86
CA ALA A 236 16.54 10.20 -9.92
C ALA A 236 17.47 9.21 -10.63
N MET A 237 17.01 8.64 -11.76
CA MET A 237 17.81 7.73 -12.59
C MET A 237 19.03 8.42 -13.20
N GLU A 238 18.90 9.67 -13.65
CA GLU A 238 20.03 10.48 -14.15
C GLU A 238 21.07 10.80 -13.06
N LEU A 239 20.60 11.14 -11.86
CA LEU A 239 21.46 11.55 -10.74
C LEU A 239 22.28 10.39 -10.18
N ALA A 240 21.70 9.19 -10.09
CA ALA A 240 22.38 8.01 -9.57
C ALA A 240 21.93 6.72 -10.29
N PRO A 241 22.44 6.46 -11.52
CA PRO A 241 22.09 5.27 -12.29
C PRO A 241 22.43 3.97 -11.55
N ARG A 242 21.56 2.95 -11.62
CA ARG A 242 21.73 1.62 -10.97
C ARG A 242 21.87 1.65 -9.43
N SER A 243 21.66 2.80 -8.80
CA SER A 243 21.50 2.88 -7.35
C SER A 243 20.11 2.39 -6.94
N ARG A 244 19.90 2.13 -5.65
CA ARG A 244 18.56 1.77 -5.13
C ARG A 244 17.46 2.74 -5.57
N PRO A 245 17.56 4.07 -5.37
CA PRO A 245 16.51 4.98 -5.83
C PRO A 245 16.34 4.96 -7.35
N GLY A 246 17.43 4.84 -8.12
CA GLY A 246 17.36 4.72 -9.58
C GLY A 246 16.59 3.47 -10.03
N SER A 247 16.92 2.30 -9.49
CA SER A 247 16.25 1.03 -9.84
C SER A 247 14.80 0.95 -9.35
N GLU A 248 14.46 1.59 -8.22
CA GLU A 248 13.05 1.69 -7.81
C GLU A 248 12.27 2.66 -8.72
N CYS A 249 12.88 3.76 -9.17
CA CYS A 249 12.31 4.64 -10.19
C CYS A 249 12.09 3.94 -11.53
N GLU A 250 12.99 3.06 -11.97
CA GLU A 250 12.79 2.23 -13.17
C GLU A 250 11.51 1.38 -13.06
N LYS A 251 11.26 0.78 -11.89
CA LYS A 251 10.04 0.00 -11.62
C LYS A 251 8.79 0.88 -11.61
N ILE A 252 8.85 2.07 -11.01
CA ILE A 252 7.73 3.03 -11.03
C ILE A 252 7.42 3.43 -12.47
N LYS A 253 8.44 3.82 -13.24
CA LYS A 253 8.31 4.18 -14.65
C LYS A 253 7.67 3.04 -15.45
N ALA A 254 8.20 1.83 -15.36
CA ALA A 254 7.67 0.67 -16.07
C ALA A 254 6.20 0.42 -15.73
N ARG A 255 5.82 0.47 -14.44
CA ARG A 255 4.42 0.34 -14.01
C ARG A 255 3.53 1.47 -14.49
N MET A 256 4.05 2.68 -14.71
CA MET A 256 3.26 3.82 -15.17
C MET A 256 3.09 3.84 -16.68
N GLU A 257 4.08 3.34 -17.42
CA GLU A 257 4.05 3.17 -18.87
C GLU A 257 3.28 1.91 -19.29
N GLU A 258 3.18 0.90 -18.41
CA GLU A 258 2.42 -0.32 -18.68
C GLU A 258 0.96 0.01 -19.04
N PRO A 259 0.52 -0.36 -20.26
CA PRO A 259 -0.85 -0.15 -20.67
C PRO A 259 -1.77 -1.05 -19.86
N SER A 260 -2.92 -0.51 -19.46
CA SER A 260 -3.86 -1.20 -18.58
C SER A 260 -5.27 -1.04 -19.09
N LEU A 261 -6.05 -2.12 -19.05
CA LEU A 261 -7.46 -2.14 -19.39
C LEU A 261 -8.23 -2.95 -18.35
N GLN A 262 -9.15 -2.28 -17.69
CA GLN A 262 -10.18 -2.87 -16.86
C GLN A 262 -11.54 -2.62 -17.52
N PHE A 263 -12.44 -3.57 -17.32
CA PHE A 263 -13.71 -3.63 -17.99
C PHE A 263 -14.76 -4.12 -17.00
N THR A 264 -15.83 -3.36 -16.85
CA THR A 264 -16.98 -3.71 -16.01
C THR A 264 -18.21 -3.66 -16.88
N ALA A 265 -19.03 -4.72 -16.84
CA ALA A 265 -20.30 -4.77 -17.54
C ALA A 265 -21.45 -5.04 -16.58
N LYS A 266 -22.64 -4.55 -16.94
CA LYS A 266 -23.87 -4.74 -16.18
C LYS A 266 -25.05 -5.03 -17.12
N PRO A 267 -26.08 -5.75 -16.64
CA PRO A 267 -27.32 -5.92 -17.39
C PRO A 267 -28.00 -4.55 -17.61
N VAL A 268 -28.57 -4.37 -18.79
CA VAL A 268 -29.22 -3.11 -19.19
C VAL A 268 -30.44 -3.38 -20.08
N PRO A 269 -31.45 -2.50 -20.08
CA PRO A 269 -32.52 -2.58 -21.06
C PRO A 269 -32.04 -2.21 -22.48
N PRO A 270 -32.76 -2.66 -23.52
CA PRO A 270 -32.60 -2.12 -24.86
C PRO A 270 -32.78 -0.59 -24.87
N PRO A 271 -31.96 0.18 -25.61
CA PRO A 271 -31.02 -0.25 -26.65
C PRO A 271 -29.58 -0.55 -26.18
N GLY A 272 -29.35 -0.75 -24.88
CA GLY A 272 -28.01 -1.12 -24.37
C GLY A 272 -27.18 0.02 -23.76
N LYS A 273 -27.80 1.17 -23.42
CA LYS A 273 -27.08 2.30 -22.81
C LYS A 273 -26.52 1.90 -21.43
N GLY A 274 -25.25 2.20 -21.17
CA GLY A 274 -24.58 1.87 -19.91
C GLY A 274 -24.22 0.40 -19.75
N LEU A 275 -24.17 -0.36 -20.83
CA LEU A 275 -23.80 -1.78 -20.84
C LEU A 275 -22.46 -2.06 -20.17
N ALA A 276 -21.48 -1.19 -20.41
CA ALA A 276 -20.13 -1.34 -19.90
C ALA A 276 -19.44 0.00 -19.63
N SER A 277 -18.52 -0.03 -18.67
CA SER A 277 -17.51 1.00 -18.46
C SER A 277 -16.12 0.40 -18.61
N VAL A 278 -15.22 1.19 -19.19
CA VAL A 278 -13.80 0.85 -19.26
C VAL A 278 -13.02 1.79 -18.38
N THR A 279 -12.03 1.26 -17.67
CA THR A 279 -10.99 2.03 -17.00
C THR A 279 -9.67 1.64 -17.64
N ALA A 280 -9.04 2.58 -18.34
CA ALA A 280 -7.83 2.29 -19.09
C ALA A 280 -6.73 3.32 -18.85
N ARG A 281 -5.49 2.97 -19.16
CA ARG A 281 -4.32 3.85 -19.12
C ARG A 281 -3.34 3.47 -20.23
N ASN A 282 -2.77 4.47 -20.90
CA ASN A 282 -1.84 4.35 -22.02
C ASN A 282 -2.38 3.51 -23.19
N ILE A 283 -3.70 3.58 -23.44
CA ILE A 283 -4.35 2.91 -24.57
C ILE A 283 -5.14 3.98 -25.33
N PRO A 284 -4.77 4.32 -26.58
CA PRO A 284 -5.39 5.42 -27.30
C PRO A 284 -6.85 5.14 -27.67
N ALA A 285 -7.19 3.88 -27.93
CA ALA A 285 -8.54 3.47 -28.27
C ALA A 285 -8.82 2.06 -27.75
N VAL A 286 -10.07 1.81 -27.37
CA VAL A 286 -10.55 0.47 -27.03
C VAL A 286 -11.45 -0.02 -28.15
N HIS A 287 -11.11 -1.19 -28.68
CA HIS A 287 -11.87 -1.87 -29.71
C HIS A 287 -12.81 -2.87 -29.06
N PHE A 288 -14.03 -2.97 -29.59
CA PHE A 288 -15.07 -3.85 -29.08
C PHE A 288 -15.55 -4.81 -30.15
N ARG A 289 -15.78 -6.06 -29.76
CA ARG A 289 -16.46 -7.08 -30.55
C ARG A 289 -17.56 -7.71 -29.70
N LEU A 290 -18.77 -7.73 -30.24
CA LEU A 290 -19.94 -8.30 -29.59
C LEU A 290 -20.37 -9.57 -30.31
N TYR A 291 -20.59 -10.63 -29.54
CA TYR A 291 -21.00 -11.94 -30.05
C TYR A 291 -22.32 -12.34 -29.42
N LYS A 292 -23.30 -12.70 -30.24
CA LYS A 292 -24.53 -13.31 -29.72
C LYS A 292 -24.22 -14.67 -29.10
N THR A 293 -24.85 -14.96 -27.97
CA THR A 293 -24.73 -16.26 -27.31
C THR A 293 -26.08 -16.70 -26.76
N ALA A 294 -26.19 -17.98 -26.39
CA ALA A 294 -27.33 -18.53 -25.67
C ALA A 294 -26.91 -19.10 -24.30
N PRO A 295 -27.82 -19.21 -23.32
CA PRO A 295 -27.52 -19.86 -22.05
C PRO A 295 -26.95 -21.28 -22.20
N ALA A 296 -27.54 -22.08 -23.09
CA ALA A 296 -27.09 -23.45 -23.35
C ALA A 296 -25.62 -23.52 -23.85
N GLU A 297 -25.21 -22.54 -24.64
CA GLU A 297 -23.83 -22.45 -25.14
C GLU A 297 -22.84 -22.09 -24.02
N LEU A 298 -23.20 -21.12 -23.20
CA LEU A 298 -22.40 -20.73 -22.03
C LEU A 298 -22.30 -21.88 -21.03
N GLU A 299 -23.38 -22.64 -20.79
CA GLU A 299 -23.35 -23.81 -19.94
C GLU A 299 -22.36 -24.88 -20.42
N LEU A 300 -22.28 -25.12 -21.73
CA LEU A 300 -21.31 -26.07 -22.30
C LEU A 300 -19.86 -25.63 -22.10
N LEU A 301 -19.61 -24.32 -22.11
CA LEU A 301 -18.31 -23.73 -21.83
C LEU A 301 -17.95 -23.85 -20.34
N PHE A 302 -18.87 -23.46 -19.45
CA PHE A 302 -18.63 -23.44 -18.00
C PHE A 302 -18.60 -24.82 -17.34
N ARG A 303 -19.31 -25.83 -17.89
CA ARG A 303 -19.24 -27.21 -17.40
C ARG A 303 -17.83 -27.79 -17.38
N LYS A 304 -16.90 -27.23 -18.18
CA LYS A 304 -15.52 -27.71 -18.23
C LYS A 304 -14.66 -27.22 -17.06
N LYS A 305 -14.95 -26.08 -16.40
CA LYS A 305 -14.18 -25.54 -15.27
C LYS A 305 -15.01 -24.57 -14.40
N GLN A 306 -15.18 -24.92 -13.11
CA GLN A 306 -15.71 -24.14 -11.97
C GLN A 306 -17.25 -24.07 -11.79
N ALA A 307 -17.71 -24.65 -10.67
CA ALA A 307 -19.06 -24.49 -10.14
C ALA A 307 -19.09 -23.28 -9.17
N GLY A 308 -19.67 -22.16 -9.59
CA GLY A 308 -19.90 -20.99 -8.74
C GLY A 308 -20.63 -19.86 -9.46
N PHE A 309 -21.38 -19.04 -8.72
CA PHE A 309 -22.23 -17.95 -9.25
C PHE A 309 -21.47 -16.89 -10.10
N ASN A 310 -20.16 -16.75 -9.92
CA ASN A 310 -19.34 -15.78 -10.66
C ASN A 310 -18.91 -16.26 -12.06
N SER A 311 -19.01 -17.56 -12.36
CA SER A 311 -18.63 -18.13 -13.66
C SER A 311 -19.38 -17.48 -14.82
N LEU A 312 -20.67 -17.18 -14.64
CA LEU A 312 -21.50 -16.52 -15.65
C LEU A 312 -21.13 -15.05 -15.93
N ARG A 313 -20.28 -14.41 -15.10
CA ARG A 313 -19.93 -12.99 -15.24
C ARG A 313 -18.56 -12.75 -15.85
N SER A 314 -17.64 -13.71 -15.77
CA SER A 314 -16.26 -13.56 -16.25
C SER A 314 -15.84 -14.75 -17.10
N LEU A 315 -15.31 -14.47 -18.28
CA LEU A 315 -14.83 -15.51 -19.19
C LEU A 315 -13.33 -15.75 -18.98
N THR A 316 -12.92 -17.02 -19.07
CA THR A 316 -11.50 -17.39 -19.13
C THR A 316 -10.89 -17.03 -20.48
N ARG A 317 -9.56 -16.96 -20.56
CA ARG A 317 -8.88 -16.60 -21.81
C ARG A 317 -9.17 -17.59 -22.94
N GLU A 318 -9.28 -18.87 -22.60
CA GLU A 318 -9.62 -19.94 -23.53
C GLU A 318 -11.05 -19.78 -24.08
N GLU A 319 -12.02 -19.48 -23.21
CA GLU A 319 -13.42 -19.24 -23.61
C GLU A 319 -13.54 -18.04 -24.54
N VAL A 320 -12.83 -16.94 -24.24
CA VAL A 320 -12.84 -15.76 -25.12
C VAL A 320 -12.28 -16.08 -26.50
N THR A 321 -11.26 -16.94 -26.59
CA THR A 321 -10.66 -17.32 -27.87
C THR A 321 -11.66 -18.05 -28.78
N GLU A 322 -12.57 -18.84 -28.21
CA GLU A 322 -13.63 -19.49 -28.99
C GLU A 322 -14.57 -18.48 -29.64
N PHE A 323 -14.97 -17.44 -28.90
CA PHE A 323 -15.78 -16.36 -29.46
C PHE A 323 -15.01 -15.53 -30.49
N LEU A 324 -13.73 -15.24 -30.25
CA LEU A 324 -12.90 -14.47 -31.18
C LEU A 324 -12.70 -15.14 -32.54
N SER A 325 -12.80 -16.47 -32.61
CA SER A 325 -12.74 -17.23 -33.87
C SER A 325 -13.95 -17.02 -34.78
N ARG A 326 -15.03 -16.41 -34.26
CA ARG A 326 -16.30 -16.23 -34.96
C ARG A 326 -16.41 -14.81 -35.53
N LYS A 327 -17.34 -14.64 -36.47
CA LYS A 327 -17.71 -13.31 -36.96
C LYS A 327 -18.48 -12.56 -35.85
N PRO A 328 -18.05 -11.37 -35.41
CA PRO A 328 -18.81 -10.57 -34.46
C PRO A 328 -20.13 -10.08 -35.07
N GLU A 329 -21.17 -9.98 -34.25
CA GLU A 329 -22.45 -9.37 -34.66
C GLU A 329 -22.29 -7.86 -34.83
N LEU A 330 -21.55 -7.23 -33.91
CA LEU A 330 -21.22 -5.81 -33.95
C LEU A 330 -19.76 -5.59 -33.55
N SER A 331 -19.14 -4.60 -34.15
CA SER A 331 -17.82 -4.12 -33.79
C SER A 331 -17.77 -2.61 -33.84
N TRP A 332 -17.15 -1.99 -32.85
CA TRP A 332 -16.97 -0.54 -32.81
C TRP A 332 -15.69 -0.20 -32.03
N THR A 333 -15.28 1.05 -32.13
CA THR A 333 -14.09 1.56 -31.43
C THR A 333 -14.49 2.78 -30.61
N THR A 334 -13.87 2.94 -29.45
CA THR A 334 -14.02 4.13 -28.61
C THR A 334 -12.65 4.71 -28.35
N GLU A 335 -12.43 5.93 -28.83
CA GLU A 335 -11.22 6.69 -28.54
C GLU A 335 -11.22 7.15 -27.08
N LEU A 336 -10.04 7.14 -26.47
CA LEU A 336 -9.80 7.54 -25.09
C LEU A 336 -8.88 8.76 -25.06
N ASP A 337 -9.45 9.90 -24.68
CA ASP A 337 -8.70 11.12 -24.47
C ASP A 337 -8.27 11.21 -22.99
N TYR A 338 -6.97 11.27 -22.77
CA TYR A 338 -6.39 11.39 -21.44
C TYR A 338 -6.13 12.86 -21.12
N PRO A 339 -6.69 13.41 -20.03
CA PRO A 339 -6.46 14.81 -19.66
C PRO A 339 -5.00 15.06 -19.26
N VAL A 340 -4.33 14.04 -18.71
CA VAL A 340 -2.94 14.08 -18.26
C VAL A 340 -2.27 12.74 -18.61
N PRO A 341 -0.99 12.73 -19.05
CA PRO A 341 -0.26 11.49 -19.29
C PRO A 341 -0.25 10.56 -18.08
N TYR A 342 -0.27 9.24 -18.33
CA TYR A 342 -0.18 8.18 -17.33
C TYR A 342 -1.32 8.14 -16.30
N GLN A 343 -2.42 8.86 -16.50
CA GLN A 343 -3.61 8.75 -15.65
C GLN A 343 -4.58 7.69 -16.16
N PHE A 344 -5.30 7.07 -15.23
CA PHE A 344 -6.44 6.23 -15.58
C PHE A 344 -7.59 7.12 -16.05
N MET A 345 -8.24 6.69 -17.12
CA MET A 345 -9.46 7.29 -17.62
C MET A 345 -10.58 6.27 -17.50
N THR A 346 -11.68 6.66 -16.86
CA THR A 346 -12.90 5.86 -16.82
C THR A 346 -13.90 6.45 -17.81
N LYS A 347 -14.38 5.65 -18.76
CA LYS A 347 -15.36 6.07 -19.76
C LYS A 347 -16.49 5.05 -19.85
N GLU A 348 -17.73 5.54 -19.84
CA GLU A 348 -18.89 4.73 -20.18
C GLU A 348 -18.88 4.48 -21.70
N ILE A 349 -19.04 3.22 -22.09
CA ILE A 349 -19.06 2.84 -23.50
C ILE A 349 -20.46 3.02 -24.05
N LEU A 350 -20.55 3.62 -25.23
CA LEU A 350 -21.79 3.79 -25.99
C LEU A 350 -21.83 2.73 -27.09
N PRO A 351 -22.46 1.56 -26.86
CA PRO A 351 -22.58 0.55 -27.91
C PRO A 351 -23.56 1.04 -28.99
N PRO A 352 -23.43 0.54 -30.24
CA PRO A 352 -24.50 0.64 -31.23
C PRO A 352 -25.81 0.04 -30.68
N PRO A 353 -26.99 0.45 -31.19
CA PRO A 353 -28.27 -0.04 -30.68
C PRO A 353 -28.36 -1.57 -30.63
N LEU A 354 -28.54 -2.12 -29.44
CA LEU A 354 -28.60 -3.57 -29.19
C LEU A 354 -30.03 -4.07 -29.06
N LYS A 355 -30.28 -5.25 -29.64
CA LYS A 355 -31.53 -5.99 -29.45
C LYS A 355 -31.49 -6.75 -28.12
N LYS A 356 -32.66 -7.12 -27.60
CA LYS A 356 -32.77 -8.04 -26.47
C LYS A 356 -32.00 -9.33 -26.74
N GLY A 357 -31.22 -9.79 -25.77
CA GLY A 357 -30.44 -11.01 -25.90
C GLY A 357 -29.24 -11.07 -24.95
N LEU A 358 -28.63 -12.25 -24.91
CA LEU A 358 -27.39 -12.51 -24.20
C LEU A 358 -26.23 -12.41 -25.18
N TYR A 359 -25.17 -11.72 -24.78
CA TYR A 359 -24.00 -11.51 -25.61
C TYR A 359 -22.71 -11.74 -24.82
N VAL A 360 -21.63 -11.96 -25.55
CA VAL A 360 -20.26 -11.84 -25.05
C VAL A 360 -19.67 -10.55 -25.64
N LEU A 361 -19.27 -9.63 -24.78
CA LEU A 361 -18.59 -8.40 -25.16
C LEU A 361 -17.10 -8.55 -24.88
N ALA A 362 -16.29 -8.57 -25.94
CA ALA A 362 -14.84 -8.51 -25.87
C ALA A 362 -14.37 -7.07 -26.08
N ALA A 363 -13.44 -6.62 -25.24
CA ALA A 363 -12.79 -5.33 -25.28
C ALA A 363 -11.26 -5.54 -25.39
N SER A 364 -10.63 -4.87 -26.34
CA SER A 364 -9.18 -4.96 -26.56
C SER A 364 -8.54 -3.59 -26.75
N GLY A 365 -7.28 -3.47 -26.35
CA GLY A 365 -6.45 -2.29 -26.59
C GLY A 365 -5.93 -2.17 -28.04
N ASP A 366 -6.14 -3.19 -28.87
CA ASP A 366 -5.75 -3.21 -30.28
C ASP A 366 -6.85 -3.85 -31.15
N ALA A 367 -6.79 -3.60 -32.46
CA ALA A 367 -7.82 -4.03 -33.41
C ALA A 367 -7.77 -5.53 -33.74
N ASP A 368 -6.65 -6.18 -33.46
CA ASP A 368 -6.38 -7.56 -33.88
C ASP A 368 -6.96 -8.59 -32.90
N PHE A 369 -7.11 -8.24 -31.61
CA PHE A 369 -7.60 -9.13 -30.56
C PHE A 369 -6.77 -10.43 -30.47
N GLN A 370 -5.46 -10.33 -30.71
CA GLN A 370 -4.55 -11.47 -30.66
C GLN A 370 -4.45 -12.03 -29.24
N ALA A 371 -4.91 -13.27 -29.05
CA ALA A 371 -4.87 -13.93 -27.75
C ALA A 371 -3.43 -14.03 -27.20
N GLY A 372 -3.09 -13.22 -26.21
CA GLY A 372 -1.76 -13.19 -25.57
C GLY A 372 -0.79 -12.15 -26.05
N GLY A 373 -1.06 -11.53 -27.20
CA GLY A 373 -0.37 -10.31 -27.63
C GLY A 373 -1.14 -9.07 -27.19
N SER A 374 -2.47 -9.15 -27.25
CA SER A 374 -3.38 -8.05 -26.95
C SER A 374 -3.77 -7.99 -25.49
N ILE A 375 -3.93 -6.78 -24.99
CA ILE A 375 -4.64 -6.54 -23.73
C ILE A 375 -6.12 -6.75 -24.01
N LEU A 376 -6.65 -7.86 -23.52
CA LEU A 376 -7.98 -8.35 -23.84
C LEU A 376 -8.77 -8.64 -22.56
N LYS A 377 -10.00 -8.18 -22.50
CA LYS A 377 -10.99 -8.50 -21.46
C LYS A 377 -12.32 -8.85 -22.12
N ALA A 378 -13.09 -9.73 -21.51
CA ALA A 378 -14.44 -10.00 -21.97
C ALA A 378 -15.35 -10.30 -20.79
N ALA A 379 -16.64 -10.00 -20.96
CA ALA A 379 -17.67 -10.51 -20.07
C ALA A 379 -18.92 -10.90 -20.85
N VAL A 380 -19.73 -11.71 -20.18
CA VAL A 380 -21.10 -11.96 -20.60
C VAL A 380 -21.95 -10.74 -20.21
N VAL A 381 -22.75 -10.27 -21.16
CA VAL A 381 -23.60 -9.10 -20.99
C VAL A 381 -25.03 -9.43 -21.41
N ASN A 382 -26.00 -8.97 -20.62
CA ASN A 382 -27.41 -9.28 -20.85
C ASN A 382 -28.18 -7.99 -21.17
N VAL A 383 -28.72 -7.92 -22.38
CA VAL A 383 -29.61 -6.83 -22.79
C VAL A 383 -31.04 -7.32 -22.62
N THR A 384 -31.69 -6.88 -21.54
CA THR A 384 -33.00 -7.39 -21.13
C THR A 384 -33.83 -6.29 -20.50
N ASP A 385 -35.13 -6.31 -20.76
CA ASP A 385 -36.11 -5.49 -20.04
C ASP A 385 -36.67 -6.22 -18.82
N ILE A 386 -36.03 -7.28 -18.33
CA ILE A 386 -36.43 -8.03 -17.14
C ILE A 386 -35.48 -7.68 -15.99
N PHE A 387 -36.01 -7.10 -14.92
CA PHE A 387 -35.30 -6.94 -13.66
C PHE A 387 -35.86 -7.91 -12.62
N LEU A 388 -34.95 -8.64 -11.97
CA LEU A 388 -35.27 -9.54 -10.88
C LEU A 388 -34.90 -8.86 -9.56
N LEU A 389 -35.90 -8.65 -8.71
CA LEU A 389 -35.74 -8.11 -7.36
C LEU A 389 -35.93 -9.26 -6.37
N GLY A 390 -35.02 -9.41 -5.41
CA GLY A 390 -35.12 -10.40 -4.35
C GLY A 390 -35.24 -9.73 -3.00
N THR A 391 -36.23 -10.10 -2.21
CA THR A 391 -36.29 -9.75 -0.78
C THR A 391 -36.21 -11.01 0.06
N ALA A 392 -35.62 -10.87 1.26
CA ALA A 392 -35.57 -11.93 2.25
C ALA A 392 -36.47 -11.53 3.43
N GLY A 393 -37.40 -12.40 3.80
CA GLY A 393 -38.34 -12.17 4.88
C GLY A 393 -39.31 -13.32 5.02
N ILE A 394 -39.64 -13.68 6.25
CA ILE A 394 -40.67 -14.68 6.52
C ILE A 394 -42.01 -14.06 6.13
N LYS A 395 -42.73 -14.74 5.24
CA LYS A 395 -44.10 -14.36 4.90
C LYS A 395 -45.05 -14.84 6.01
N GLY A 396 -45.85 -13.92 6.55
CA GLY A 396 -46.79 -14.20 7.63
C GLY A 396 -46.40 -13.52 8.95
N ASP A 397 -47.05 -13.94 10.04
CA ASP A 397 -46.77 -13.44 11.39
C ASP A 397 -45.50 -14.13 11.94
N PRO A 398 -44.44 -13.38 12.31
CA PRO A 398 -43.23 -13.95 12.90
C PRO A 398 -43.48 -14.79 14.16
N GLU A 399 -44.55 -14.50 14.91
CA GLU A 399 -44.91 -15.21 16.15
C GLU A 399 -45.28 -16.68 15.90
N GLU A 400 -45.72 -17.03 14.69
CA GLU A 400 -46.00 -18.43 14.29
C GLU A 400 -44.74 -19.30 14.21
N TYR A 401 -43.56 -18.67 14.22
CA TYR A 401 -42.25 -19.32 14.15
C TYR A 401 -41.50 -19.28 15.49
N ILE A 402 -42.10 -18.70 16.53
CA ILE A 402 -41.54 -18.64 17.89
C ILE A 402 -42.06 -19.84 18.70
N LEU A 403 -41.15 -20.67 19.22
CA LEU A 403 -41.51 -21.80 20.07
C LEU A 403 -42.01 -21.32 21.43
N ALA A 404 -43.27 -21.64 21.77
CA ALA A 404 -43.81 -21.38 23.10
C ALA A 404 -43.10 -22.25 24.18
N PRO A 405 -42.86 -21.73 25.40
CA PRO A 405 -42.32 -22.52 26.50
C PRO A 405 -43.29 -23.64 26.89
N GLY A 406 -43.02 -24.87 26.43
CA GLY A 406 -43.86 -26.06 26.67
C GLY A 406 -44.05 -26.97 25.46
N GLU A 407 -43.80 -26.47 24.25
CA GLU A 407 -43.95 -27.25 22.99
C GLU A 407 -42.67 -27.99 22.58
N ALA A 408 -41.61 -27.95 23.41
CA ALA A 408 -40.30 -28.54 23.13
C ALA A 408 -40.30 -30.08 22.93
N ALA A 409 -41.42 -30.76 23.20
CA ALA A 409 -41.54 -32.21 23.11
C ALA A 409 -41.91 -32.73 21.69
N LEU A 410 -42.35 -31.86 20.76
CA LEU A 410 -42.65 -32.23 19.37
C LEU A 410 -42.04 -31.18 18.41
N PRO A 411 -40.98 -31.51 17.65
CA PRO A 411 -40.41 -30.56 16.71
C PRO A 411 -41.40 -30.24 15.58
N ARG A 412 -41.95 -29.02 15.58
CA ARG A 412 -42.71 -28.48 14.44
C ARG A 412 -41.72 -28.17 13.32
N GLN A 413 -41.82 -28.87 12.18
CA GLN A 413 -41.12 -28.47 10.96
C GLN A 413 -41.96 -27.42 10.24
N ALA A 414 -41.57 -26.15 10.34
CA ALA A 414 -42.07 -25.08 9.49
C ALA A 414 -41.04 -24.77 8.39
N GLN A 415 -41.47 -24.75 7.13
CA GLN A 415 -40.65 -24.32 6.00
C GLN A 415 -41.19 -22.98 5.47
N PRO A 416 -40.87 -21.84 6.11
CA PRO A 416 -41.34 -20.55 5.64
C PRO A 416 -40.79 -20.23 4.24
N GLU A 417 -41.64 -19.62 3.42
CA GLU A 417 -41.17 -18.90 2.22
C GLU A 417 -40.32 -17.71 2.67
N MET A 418 -39.00 -17.85 2.58
CA MET A 418 -38.05 -16.82 3.02
C MET A 418 -37.59 -15.88 1.91
N PHE A 419 -37.60 -16.34 0.66
CA PHE A 419 -37.10 -15.58 -0.48
C PHE A 419 -38.23 -15.26 -1.43
N HIS A 420 -38.46 -13.98 -1.65
CA HIS A 420 -39.48 -13.48 -2.57
C HIS A 420 -38.78 -12.86 -3.76
N PHE A 421 -39.10 -13.35 -4.95
CA PHE A 421 -38.57 -12.82 -6.19
C PHE A 421 -39.68 -12.10 -6.95
N TYR A 422 -39.38 -10.91 -7.44
CA TYR A 422 -40.28 -10.09 -8.24
C TYR A 422 -39.62 -9.84 -9.58
N ALA A 423 -40.30 -10.23 -10.65
CA ALA A 423 -39.89 -9.91 -12.01
C ALA A 423 -40.67 -8.68 -12.49
N VAL A 424 -39.94 -7.61 -12.79
CA VAL A 424 -40.52 -6.35 -13.28
C VAL A 424 -39.92 -5.98 -14.62
N ASN A 425 -40.71 -5.28 -15.44
CA ASN A 425 -40.22 -4.71 -16.67
C ASN A 425 -39.29 -3.51 -16.34
N ALA A 426 -38.04 -3.56 -16.77
CA ALA A 426 -37.03 -2.55 -16.48
C ALA A 426 -37.32 -1.17 -17.11
N LEU A 427 -38.19 -1.11 -18.14
CA LEU A 427 -38.57 0.13 -18.81
C LEU A 427 -39.83 0.75 -18.20
N SER A 428 -40.83 -0.06 -17.85
CA SER A 428 -42.12 0.44 -17.34
C SER A 428 -42.28 0.35 -15.82
N GLY A 429 -41.46 -0.45 -15.14
CA GLY A 429 -41.59 -0.75 -13.71
C GLY A 429 -42.77 -1.67 -13.36
N LEU A 430 -43.53 -2.14 -14.36
CA LEU A 430 -44.71 -2.99 -14.14
C LEU A 430 -44.31 -4.46 -13.90
N PRO A 431 -45.07 -5.22 -13.09
CA PRO A 431 -44.87 -6.65 -12.93
C PRO A 431 -44.98 -7.38 -14.27
N LEU A 432 -44.11 -8.37 -14.48
CA LEU A 432 -44.21 -9.27 -15.62
C LEU A 432 -45.23 -10.37 -15.28
N GLY A 433 -46.34 -10.41 -16.03
CA GLY A 433 -47.40 -11.40 -15.81
C GLY A 433 -46.91 -12.82 -16.08
N GLY A 434 -47.11 -13.71 -15.10
CA GLY A 434 -46.74 -15.14 -15.19
C GLY A 434 -45.27 -15.45 -14.95
N ALA A 435 -44.50 -14.50 -14.42
CA ALA A 435 -43.08 -14.64 -14.06
C ALA A 435 -42.87 -14.87 -12.56
#